data_AF-A0A8C3FMJ2-F1
#
_entry.id   AF-A0A8C3FMJ2-F1
#
_cell.length_a   1.000
_cell.length_b   1.000
_cell.length_c   1.000
_cell.angle_alpha   90.00
_cell.angle_beta   90.00
_cell.angle_gamma   90.00
#
_symmetry.space_group_name_H-M   'P 1'
#
loop_
_entity.id
_entity.type
_entity.pdbx_description
1 polymer ?
#
loop_
_entity_poly.entity_id
_entity_poly.type
_entity_poly.pdbx_seq_one_letter_code
_entity_poly.pdbx_strand_id
1 'polypeptide(L)'
;MEATSKRSIHLCYENGDWMSQLPENLWDVPLHYLSLPGSHDTMTYCLDKNSDISVNESKLLQVIDKCMPCIIHPIIMKWSITQDILWEILKWLQAHPQEVVILACRNFDGLTKELHHHLISCIKMIFHSKLCPKDVVPTLRNMWTYGYQVIISYEDVNEVMKHRELWPAIPYWWGNKTATQDLIQYLESMKKNGRPDCFFVAGINLTENLEYILEHPFGSLKKMALSSLPFLKLWIKQQYPGPKRECINIIAGDFIGNHDFVNDVIELNKKIIPPLHYYGNETELKDVSRLSAS
;
A
#
# COMPACT_ATOMS: atom_id res chain seq x y z
N MET A 1 39.46 -0.41 0.30
CA MET A 1 38.48 0.36 -0.50
C MET A 1 37.31 -0.55 -0.75
N GLU A 2 36.43 -0.65 0.23
CA GLU A 2 35.24 -1.51 0.21
C GLU A 2 34.06 -0.62 -0.16
N ALA A 3 33.37 -0.97 -1.24
CA ALA A 3 32.23 -0.24 -1.75
C ALA A 3 31.06 -0.36 -0.77
N THR A 4 30.62 0.78 -0.23
CA THR A 4 29.39 0.91 0.54
C THR A 4 28.21 0.55 -0.36
N SER A 5 27.64 -0.63 -0.12
CA SER A 5 26.42 -1.10 -0.77
C SER A 5 25.24 -0.25 -0.28
N LYS A 6 24.88 0.79 -1.05
CA LYS A 6 23.56 1.44 -0.94
C LYS A 6 22.50 0.37 -1.21
N ARG A 7 21.82 -0.10 -0.17
CA ARG A 7 20.66 -0.98 -0.32
C ARG A 7 19.50 -0.15 -0.86
N SER A 8 19.34 -0.18 -2.19
CA SER A 8 18.12 0.27 -2.87
C SER A 8 16.91 -0.44 -2.30
N ILE A 9 15.75 0.24 -2.30
CA ILE A 9 14.46 -0.43 -2.18
C ILE A 9 14.45 -1.53 -3.23
N HIS A 10 14.22 -2.77 -2.80
CA HIS A 10 14.06 -3.89 -3.72
C HIS A 10 12.68 -3.77 -4.38
N LEU A 11 12.52 -2.77 -5.25
CA LEU A 11 11.46 -2.78 -6.24
C LEU A 11 11.70 -4.05 -7.05
N CYS A 12 10.77 -5.01 -6.98
CA CYS A 12 10.87 -6.26 -7.73
C CYS A 12 11.00 -5.90 -9.21
N TYR A 13 12.18 -6.13 -9.79
CA TYR A 13 12.45 -5.90 -11.22
C TYR A 13 11.70 -6.92 -12.09
N GLU A 14 11.47 -8.11 -11.56
CA GLU A 14 10.55 -9.09 -12.15
C GLU A 14 9.12 -8.75 -11.70
N ASN A 15 8.22 -8.55 -12.66
CA ASN A 15 6.88 -7.95 -12.51
C ASN A 15 6.83 -6.42 -12.44
N GLY A 16 7.85 -5.73 -12.95
CA GLY A 16 7.87 -4.27 -13.00
C GLY A 16 6.66 -3.66 -13.70
N ASP A 17 6.06 -4.33 -14.69
CA ASP A 17 4.95 -3.82 -15.51
C ASP A 17 3.66 -4.68 -15.41
N TRP A 18 3.39 -5.29 -14.25
CA TRP A 18 2.29 -6.26 -14.13
C TRP A 18 0.90 -5.65 -14.29
N MET A 19 0.69 -4.38 -13.91
CA MET A 19 -0.62 -3.74 -14.06
C MET A 19 -0.95 -3.54 -15.54
N SER A 20 0.05 -3.23 -16.37
CA SER A 20 -0.13 -3.15 -17.83
C SER A 20 -0.51 -4.50 -18.48
N GLN A 21 -0.13 -5.61 -17.83
CA GLN A 21 -0.35 -6.97 -18.31
C GLN A 21 -1.70 -7.56 -17.86
N LEU A 22 -2.43 -6.85 -16.99
CA LEU A 22 -3.78 -7.26 -16.63
C LEU A 22 -4.70 -7.23 -17.87
N PRO A 23 -5.65 -8.17 -17.99
CA PRO A 23 -6.65 -8.14 -19.04
C PRO A 23 -7.42 -6.81 -19.10
N GLU A 24 -7.72 -6.32 -20.30
CA GLU A 24 -8.36 -5.00 -20.49
C GLU A 24 -9.70 -4.85 -19.75
N ASN A 25 -10.46 -5.93 -19.58
CA ASN A 25 -11.70 -5.92 -18.82
C ASN A 25 -11.51 -5.56 -17.33
N LEU A 26 -10.28 -5.61 -16.81
CA LEU A 26 -9.95 -5.18 -15.45
C LEU A 26 -9.49 -3.72 -15.39
N TRP A 27 -9.22 -3.06 -16.52
CA TRP A 27 -8.72 -1.69 -16.51
C TRP A 27 -9.76 -0.67 -16.06
N ASP A 28 -11.05 -1.02 -16.21
CA ASP A 28 -12.19 -0.22 -15.77
C ASP A 28 -12.69 -0.59 -14.37
N VAL A 29 -12.10 -1.61 -13.74
CA VAL A 29 -12.40 -1.98 -12.35
C VAL A 29 -11.73 -0.97 -11.41
N PRO A 30 -12.46 -0.39 -10.44
CA PRO A 30 -11.85 0.45 -9.41
C PRO A 30 -10.69 -0.27 -8.71
N LEU A 31 -9.56 0.41 -8.52
CA LEU A 31 -8.35 -0.18 -7.94
C LEU A 31 -8.58 -0.76 -6.54
N HIS A 32 -9.52 -0.21 -5.77
CA HIS A 32 -9.88 -0.76 -4.46
C HIS A 32 -10.64 -2.11 -4.56
N TYR A 33 -11.12 -2.49 -5.74
CA TYR A 33 -11.69 -3.82 -6.01
C TYR A 33 -10.69 -4.79 -6.65
N LEU A 34 -9.46 -4.36 -6.97
CA LEU A 34 -8.38 -5.27 -7.38
C LEU A 34 -7.65 -5.85 -6.16
N SER A 35 -6.92 -6.94 -6.37
CA SER A 35 -5.97 -7.49 -5.42
C SER A 35 -4.60 -6.85 -5.68
N LEU A 36 -4.05 -6.16 -4.68
CA LEU A 36 -2.81 -5.39 -4.82
C LEU A 36 -1.76 -5.90 -3.83
N PRO A 37 -0.53 -6.24 -4.29
CA PRO A 37 0.56 -6.55 -3.38
C PRO A 37 1.01 -5.28 -2.65
N GLY A 38 1.20 -5.39 -1.35
CA GLY A 38 1.74 -4.34 -0.50
C GLY A 38 2.93 -4.83 0.31
N SER A 39 3.72 -3.88 0.78
CA SER A 39 4.77 -4.09 1.78
C SER A 39 4.40 -3.33 3.05
N HIS A 40 4.73 -3.89 4.20
CA HIS A 40 4.59 -3.21 5.47
C HIS A 40 5.90 -2.48 5.82
N ASP A 41 5.76 -1.31 6.47
CA ASP A 41 6.87 -0.53 7.03
C ASP A 41 8.12 -0.38 6.13
N THR A 42 7.90 -0.27 4.81
CA THR A 42 8.97 -0.19 3.80
C THR A 42 9.97 0.91 4.09
N MET A 43 9.48 2.02 4.65
CA MET A 43 10.30 3.18 5.00
C MET A 43 11.01 3.04 6.35
N THR A 44 10.54 2.18 7.26
CA THR A 44 11.16 2.00 8.59
C THR A 44 12.47 1.22 8.46
N TYR A 45 12.54 0.30 7.50
CA TYR A 45 13.75 -0.46 7.17
C TYR A 45 14.91 0.39 6.66
N CYS A 46 14.61 1.53 6.01
CA CYS A 46 15.61 2.47 5.51
C CYS A 46 16.20 3.37 6.62
N LEU A 47 15.67 3.29 7.85
CA LEU A 47 16.06 4.13 9.00
C LEU A 47 17.07 3.47 9.93
N ASP A 48 17.69 2.35 9.52
CA ASP A 48 18.76 1.75 10.30
C ASP A 48 19.98 2.69 10.35
N LYS A 49 20.63 2.74 11.51
CA LYS A 49 21.49 3.82 12.04
C LYS A 49 22.77 4.14 11.25
N ASN A 50 22.94 3.56 10.06
CA ASN A 50 24.18 3.54 9.27
C ASN A 50 24.02 4.07 7.84
N SER A 51 22.91 4.75 7.48
CA SER A 51 22.76 5.35 6.15
C SER A 51 23.48 6.71 6.05
N ASP A 52 24.42 6.81 5.11
CA ASP A 52 25.16 8.04 4.81
C ASP A 52 24.24 9.13 4.23
N ILE A 53 24.38 10.34 4.75
CA ILE A 53 23.49 11.48 4.49
C ILE A 53 23.82 12.13 3.13
N SER A 54 22.80 12.32 2.29
CA SER A 54 22.84 13.25 1.15
C SER A 54 22.41 14.63 1.63
N VAL A 55 23.32 15.40 2.24
CA VAL A 55 23.01 16.74 2.76
C VAL A 55 22.94 17.73 1.60
N ASN A 56 21.74 18.10 1.20
CA ASN A 56 21.51 19.38 0.55
C ASN A 56 20.39 20.12 1.29
N GLU A 57 20.72 20.70 2.45
CA GLU A 57 19.74 21.38 3.29
C GLU A 57 20.01 22.87 3.51
N SER A 58 18.91 23.61 3.68
CA SER A 58 18.83 25.06 3.92
C SER A 58 19.38 25.47 5.30
N LYS A 59 19.82 26.73 5.43
CA LYS A 59 20.44 27.30 6.65
C LYS A 59 19.60 27.17 7.93
N LEU A 60 18.27 27.03 7.82
CA LEU A 60 17.36 26.95 8.96
C LEU A 60 17.48 25.60 9.70
N LEU A 61 17.59 24.50 8.96
CA LEU A 61 17.67 23.15 9.54
C LEU A 61 19.01 22.93 10.27
N GLN A 62 20.09 23.53 9.75
CA GLN A 62 21.41 23.55 10.42
C GLN A 62 21.41 24.29 11.76
N VAL A 63 20.54 25.29 11.91
CA VAL A 63 20.42 26.07 13.16
C VAL A 63 19.59 25.30 14.19
N ILE A 64 18.53 24.63 13.76
CA ILE A 64 17.63 23.88 14.66
C ILE A 64 18.29 22.59 15.16
N ASP A 65 19.07 21.90 14.32
CA ASP A 65 19.89 20.73 14.72
C ASP A 65 20.87 21.07 15.85
N LYS A 66 21.43 22.29 15.87
CA LYS A 66 22.32 22.77 16.94
C LYS A 66 21.63 23.00 18.28
N CYS A 67 20.33 23.27 18.30
CA CYS A 67 19.62 23.66 19.53
C CYS A 67 19.10 22.46 20.33
N MET A 68 18.70 21.36 19.68
CA MET A 68 18.19 20.13 20.33
C MET A 68 18.57 18.86 19.55
N PRO A 69 19.87 18.53 19.42
CA PRO A 69 20.37 17.52 18.49
C PRO A 69 19.80 16.11 18.75
N CYS A 70 19.56 15.73 20.01
CA CYS A 70 19.08 14.39 20.36
C CYS A 70 17.66 14.08 19.86
N ILE A 71 16.85 15.12 19.62
CA ILE A 71 15.44 15.00 19.19
C ILE A 71 15.32 15.32 17.70
N ILE A 72 16.03 16.36 17.25
CA ILE A 72 15.92 16.88 15.89
C ILE A 72 16.68 16.03 14.88
N HIS A 73 17.85 15.51 15.24
CA HIS A 73 18.69 14.74 14.34
C HIS A 73 18.01 13.46 13.81
N PRO A 74 17.34 12.63 14.64
CA PRO A 74 16.56 11.50 14.15
C PRO A 74 15.41 11.91 13.20
N ILE A 75 14.78 13.06 13.43
CA ILE A 75 13.68 13.57 12.58
C ILE A 75 14.21 14.01 11.21
N ILE A 76 15.31 14.78 11.18
CA ILE A 76 15.96 15.21 9.94
C ILE A 76 16.47 14.01 9.13
N MET A 77 17.08 13.02 9.79
CA MET A 77 17.55 11.79 9.14
C MET A 77 16.39 11.02 8.47
N LYS A 78 15.30 10.79 9.21
CA LYS A 78 14.09 10.17 8.65
C LYS A 78 13.55 10.93 7.44
N TRP A 79 13.65 12.25 7.48
CA TRP A 79 13.14 13.13 6.45
C TRP A 79 13.99 13.16 5.17
N SER A 80 15.32 13.26 5.28
CA SER A 80 16.23 13.20 4.13
C SER A 80 16.06 11.88 3.36
N ILE A 81 15.97 10.77 4.09
CA ILE A 81 15.76 9.43 3.51
C ILE A 81 14.41 9.36 2.81
N THR A 82 13.36 9.95 3.40
CA THR A 82 12.03 9.97 2.79
C THR A 82 12.07 10.63 1.41
N GLN A 83 12.75 11.77 1.28
CA GLN A 83 12.84 12.47 -0.01
C GLN A 83 13.61 11.69 -1.08
N ASP A 84 14.76 11.11 -0.72
CA ASP A 84 15.55 10.30 -1.64
C ASP A 84 14.71 9.14 -2.19
N ILE A 85 13.90 8.53 -1.34
CA ILE A 85 13.00 7.43 -1.72
C ILE A 85 11.88 7.91 -2.67
N LEU A 86 11.30 9.08 -2.43
CA LEU A 86 10.30 9.64 -3.36
C LEU A 86 10.88 9.86 -4.76
N TRP A 87 12.15 10.29 -4.86
CA TRP A 87 12.85 10.41 -6.13
C TRP A 87 13.15 9.06 -6.78
N GLU A 88 13.54 8.04 -6.01
CA GLU A 88 13.72 6.68 -6.53
C GLU A 88 12.42 6.12 -7.10
N ILE A 89 11.29 6.31 -6.39
CA ILE A 89 9.96 5.92 -6.86
C ILE A 89 9.62 6.66 -8.15
N LEU A 90 9.82 7.98 -8.23
CA LEU A 90 9.57 8.74 -9.45
C LEU A 90 10.39 8.21 -10.62
N LYS A 91 11.68 7.94 -10.41
CA LYS A 91 12.56 7.39 -11.45
C LYS A 91 12.08 6.03 -11.94
N TRP A 92 11.58 5.18 -11.04
CA TRP A 92 10.99 3.90 -11.42
C TRP A 92 9.69 4.10 -12.22
N LEU A 93 8.79 4.99 -11.77
CA LEU A 93 7.54 5.30 -12.47
C LEU A 93 7.75 5.89 -13.87
N GLN A 94 8.86 6.61 -14.09
CA GLN A 94 9.25 7.09 -15.42
C GLN A 94 9.62 5.94 -16.37
N ALA A 95 10.16 4.84 -15.86
CA ALA A 95 10.47 3.65 -16.65
C ALA A 95 9.25 2.72 -16.82
N HIS A 96 8.23 2.83 -15.98
CA HIS A 96 7.05 1.97 -15.95
C HIS A 96 5.76 2.82 -16.01
N PRO A 97 5.43 3.39 -17.19
CA PRO A 97 4.42 4.45 -17.32
C PRO A 97 2.97 4.01 -17.02
N GLN A 98 2.71 2.70 -17.03
CA GLN A 98 1.39 2.11 -16.76
C GLN A 98 1.26 1.54 -15.35
N GLU A 99 2.26 1.75 -14.50
CA GLU A 99 2.20 1.30 -13.12
C GLU A 99 1.72 2.40 -12.19
N VAL A 100 0.97 1.98 -11.18
CA VAL A 100 0.41 2.84 -10.15
C VAL A 100 0.96 2.42 -8.79
N VAL A 101 1.42 3.41 -8.02
CA VAL A 101 1.91 3.20 -6.65
C VAL A 101 1.01 3.93 -5.67
N ILE A 102 0.68 3.25 -4.57
CA ILE A 102 -0.03 3.82 -3.43
C ILE A 102 0.98 4.01 -2.29
N LEU A 103 1.20 5.26 -1.88
CA LEU A 103 2.08 5.59 -0.75
C LEU A 103 1.22 5.98 0.44
N ALA A 104 1.31 5.22 1.53
CA ALA A 104 0.62 5.50 2.78
C ALA A 104 1.53 6.21 3.76
N CYS A 105 1.37 7.52 3.90
CA CYS A 105 2.05 8.36 4.88
C CYS A 105 1.22 8.37 6.19
N ARG A 106 1.72 7.67 7.21
CA ARG A 106 1.03 7.45 8.49
C ARG A 106 1.99 7.31 9.65
N ASN A 107 1.45 7.21 10.87
CA ASN A 107 2.16 7.12 12.13
C ASN A 107 3.15 8.27 12.30
N PHE A 108 2.68 9.50 12.03
CA PHE A 108 3.51 10.69 12.18
C PHE A 108 3.84 10.94 13.64
N ASP A 109 5.06 10.57 14.05
CA ASP A 109 5.57 10.83 15.40
C ASP A 109 6.39 12.13 15.41
N GLY A 110 5.92 13.12 16.17
CA GLY A 110 6.62 14.39 16.38
C GLY A 110 6.70 15.34 15.18
N LEU A 111 5.93 15.11 14.10
CA LEU A 111 5.88 16.06 12.97
C LEU A 111 5.11 17.32 13.37
N THR A 112 5.77 18.47 13.28
CA THR A 112 5.08 19.77 13.43
C THR A 112 4.27 20.10 12.18
N LYS A 113 3.35 21.06 12.31
CA LYS A 113 2.54 21.56 11.20
C LYS A 113 3.40 22.06 10.02
N GLU A 114 4.51 22.73 10.32
CA GLU A 114 5.46 23.22 9.31
C GLU A 114 6.12 22.07 8.55
N LEU A 115 6.47 20.99 9.27
CA LEU A 115 7.03 19.78 8.66
C LEU A 115 6.01 19.03 7.81
N HIS A 116 4.74 18.98 8.21
CA HIS A 116 3.66 18.47 7.38
C HIS A 116 3.54 19.25 6.08
N HIS A 117 3.43 20.58 6.13
CA HIS A 117 3.36 21.42 4.93
C HIS A 117 4.58 21.20 4.03
N HIS A 118 5.77 21.08 4.62
CA HIS A 118 6.99 20.86 3.85
C HIS A 118 7.02 19.50 3.15
N LEU A 119 6.68 18.41 3.86
CA LEU A 119 6.57 17.07 3.29
C LEU A 119 5.57 17.03 2.14
N ILE A 120 4.39 17.64 2.33
CA ILE A 120 3.35 17.72 1.30
C ILE A 120 3.86 18.51 0.09
N SER A 121 4.56 19.63 0.32
CA SER A 121 5.18 20.41 -0.76
C SER A 121 6.21 19.59 -1.53
N CYS A 122 7.05 18.79 -0.85
CA CYS A 122 8.02 17.91 -1.50
C CYS A 122 7.32 16.83 -2.34
N ILE A 123 6.31 16.14 -1.79
CA ILE A 123 5.51 15.14 -2.51
C ILE A 123 4.90 15.75 -3.77
N LYS A 124 4.28 16.93 -3.63
CA LYS A 124 3.69 17.67 -4.75
C LYS A 124 4.72 18.04 -5.79
N MET A 125 5.87 18.56 -5.39
CA MET A 125 6.97 18.96 -6.28
C MET A 125 7.57 17.77 -7.04
N ILE A 126 7.74 16.63 -6.37
CA ILE A 126 8.37 15.44 -6.96
C ILE A 126 7.42 14.77 -7.96
N PHE A 127 6.18 14.46 -7.55
CA PHE A 127 5.26 13.70 -8.41
C PHE A 127 4.43 14.59 -9.34
N HIS A 128 4.24 15.86 -9.02
CA HIS A 128 3.60 16.85 -9.89
C HIS A 128 2.26 16.34 -10.45
N SER A 129 2.10 16.31 -11.78
CA SER A 129 0.89 15.85 -12.48
C SER A 129 0.64 14.35 -12.37
N LYS A 130 1.56 13.56 -11.79
CA LYS A 130 1.37 12.12 -11.58
C LYS A 130 0.51 11.81 -10.34
N LEU A 131 0.22 12.80 -9.50
CA LEU A 131 -0.64 12.63 -8.32
C LEU A 131 -2.11 12.53 -8.72
N CYS A 132 -2.76 11.44 -8.33
CA CYS A 132 -4.19 11.24 -8.53
C CYS A 132 -5.00 12.03 -7.47
N PRO A 133 -5.89 12.95 -7.89
CA PRO A 133 -6.80 13.64 -6.98
C PRO A 133 -7.82 12.70 -6.33
N LYS A 134 -8.22 12.98 -5.08
CA LYS A 134 -9.13 12.13 -4.28
C LYS A 134 -10.58 12.03 -4.80
N ASP A 135 -10.98 12.93 -5.69
CA ASP A 135 -12.28 12.95 -6.34
C ASP A 135 -12.31 12.18 -7.68
N VAL A 136 -11.17 11.62 -8.10
CA VAL A 136 -11.09 10.70 -9.23
C VAL A 136 -11.36 9.28 -8.74
N VAL A 137 -12.26 8.57 -9.41
CA VAL A 137 -12.39 7.11 -9.21
C VAL A 137 -11.17 6.45 -9.86
N PRO A 138 -10.27 5.82 -9.07
CA PRO A 138 -9.00 5.36 -9.58
C PRO A 138 -9.23 3.98 -10.20
N THR A 139 -9.41 3.92 -11.52
CA THR A 139 -9.31 2.70 -12.34
C THR A 139 -7.98 2.76 -13.10
N LEU A 140 -7.41 1.64 -13.54
CA LEU A 140 -6.17 1.68 -14.34
C LEU A 140 -6.33 2.57 -15.58
N ARG A 141 -7.48 2.46 -16.27
CA ARG A 141 -7.79 3.28 -17.43
C ARG A 141 -7.79 4.78 -17.10
N ASN A 142 -8.44 5.19 -16.01
CA ASN A 142 -8.45 6.60 -15.59
C ASN A 142 -7.04 7.06 -15.21
N MET A 143 -6.30 6.25 -14.44
CA MET A 143 -4.94 6.59 -14.02
C MET A 143 -4.05 6.86 -15.24
N TRP A 144 -4.04 5.97 -16.22
CA TRP A 144 -3.23 6.13 -17.43
C TRP A 144 -3.70 7.26 -18.33
N THR A 145 -5.01 7.40 -18.54
CA THR A 145 -5.60 8.43 -19.41
C THR A 145 -5.24 9.83 -18.93
N TYR A 146 -5.26 10.06 -17.62
CA TYR A 146 -4.91 11.36 -17.03
C TYR A 146 -3.43 11.50 -16.69
N GLY A 147 -2.60 10.47 -16.95
CA GLY A 147 -1.17 10.48 -16.62
C GLY A 147 -0.86 10.39 -15.12
N TYR A 148 -1.83 9.96 -14.31
CA TYR A 148 -1.64 9.70 -12.89
C TYR A 148 -0.95 8.36 -12.68
N GLN A 149 -0.05 8.32 -11.70
CA GLN A 149 0.66 7.11 -11.28
C GLN A 149 0.78 6.98 -9.76
N VAL A 150 0.43 8.02 -8.98
CA VAL A 150 0.66 8.04 -7.54
C VAL A 150 -0.61 8.41 -6.79
N ILE A 151 -1.00 7.57 -5.83
CA ILE A 151 -2.03 7.88 -4.82
C ILE A 151 -1.32 8.06 -3.48
N ILE A 152 -1.50 9.24 -2.85
CA ILE A 152 -0.93 9.53 -1.54
C ILE A 152 -2.03 9.43 -0.48
N SER A 153 -2.03 8.36 0.30
CA SER A 153 -2.83 8.25 1.52
C SER A 153 -2.12 9.00 2.64
N TYR A 154 -2.81 9.89 3.33
CA TYR A 154 -2.22 10.75 4.35
C TYR A 154 -3.05 10.73 5.65
N GLU A 155 -2.41 10.51 6.79
CA GLU A 155 -3.10 10.33 8.08
C GLU A 155 -3.66 11.62 8.69
N ASP A 156 -2.98 12.77 8.51
CA ASP A 156 -3.49 14.03 9.05
C ASP A 156 -4.74 14.52 8.28
N VAL A 157 -5.89 14.41 8.93
CA VAL A 157 -7.20 14.78 8.36
C VAL A 157 -7.29 16.26 8.00
N ASN A 158 -6.63 17.15 8.76
CA ASN A 158 -6.66 18.58 8.46
C ASN A 158 -5.92 18.87 7.16
N GLU A 159 -4.78 18.23 6.92
CA GLU A 159 -4.04 18.35 5.67
C GLU A 159 -4.81 17.71 4.49
N VAL A 160 -5.43 16.55 4.71
CA VAL A 160 -6.28 15.89 3.70
C VAL A 160 -7.42 16.81 3.26
N MET A 161 -8.06 17.56 4.17
CA MET A 161 -9.13 18.49 3.81
C MET A 161 -8.65 19.67 2.94
N LYS A 162 -7.41 20.14 3.15
CA LYS A 162 -6.83 21.28 2.42
C LYS A 162 -6.32 20.92 1.03
N HIS A 163 -5.91 19.67 0.83
CA HIS A 163 -5.24 19.25 -0.39
C HIS A 163 -6.08 18.22 -1.15
N ARG A 164 -6.34 18.50 -2.43
CA ARG A 164 -7.14 17.61 -3.31
C ARG A 164 -6.37 16.34 -3.66
N GLU A 165 -5.05 16.40 -3.68
CA GLU A 165 -4.12 15.34 -4.05
C GLU A 165 -3.86 14.34 -2.90
N LEU A 166 -4.29 14.68 -1.67
CA LEU A 166 -4.14 13.81 -0.51
C LEU A 166 -5.42 13.01 -0.29
N TRP A 167 -5.28 11.70 -0.29
CA TRP A 167 -6.34 10.75 0.01
C TRP A 167 -6.44 10.52 1.53
N PRO A 168 -7.64 10.22 2.05
CA PRO A 168 -7.79 9.81 3.44
C PRO A 168 -6.92 8.60 3.78
N ALA A 169 -6.58 8.47 5.07
CA ALA A 169 -5.84 7.34 5.58
C ALA A 169 -6.49 6.00 5.17
N ILE A 170 -5.69 5.12 4.56
CA ILE A 170 -6.12 3.77 4.22
C ILE A 170 -6.23 2.92 5.50
N PRO A 171 -7.40 2.35 5.81
CA PRO A 171 -7.55 1.44 6.94
C PRO A 171 -6.61 0.24 6.84
N TYR A 172 -6.02 -0.13 7.98
CA TYR A 172 -5.07 -1.23 8.06
C TYR A 172 -5.55 -2.28 9.07
N TRP A 173 -5.87 -3.47 8.60
CA TRP A 173 -6.22 -4.62 9.43
C TRP A 173 -4.92 -5.25 9.95
N TRP A 174 -4.47 -4.76 11.10
CA TRP A 174 -3.31 -5.26 11.79
C TRP A 174 -3.74 -6.19 12.92
N GLY A 175 -3.45 -7.49 12.76
CA GLY A 175 -3.83 -8.48 13.77
C GLY A 175 -3.06 -8.37 15.08
N ASN A 176 -1.84 -7.82 15.05
CA ASN A 176 -0.91 -7.75 16.18
C ASN A 176 -0.82 -9.10 16.94
N LYS A 177 -0.53 -10.18 16.19
CA LYS A 177 -0.49 -11.56 16.68
C LYS A 177 0.88 -12.18 16.47
N THR A 178 1.29 -13.04 17.39
CA THR A 178 2.51 -13.87 17.31
C THR A 178 2.29 -15.20 16.62
N ALA A 179 1.06 -15.72 16.66
CA ALA A 179 0.68 -16.99 16.05
C ALA A 179 -0.11 -16.79 14.75
N THR A 180 0.27 -17.56 13.74
CA THR A 180 -0.33 -17.54 12.38
C THR A 180 -1.81 -17.87 12.38
N GLN A 181 -2.22 -18.81 13.22
CA GLN A 181 -3.62 -19.19 13.32
C GLN A 181 -4.47 -18.04 13.86
N ASP A 182 -3.98 -17.33 14.88
CA ASP A 182 -4.69 -16.20 15.49
C ASP A 182 -4.78 -15.02 14.52
N LEU A 183 -3.72 -14.80 13.73
CA LEU A 183 -3.72 -13.79 12.67
C LEU A 183 -4.76 -14.12 11.60
N ILE A 184 -4.80 -15.37 11.11
CA ILE A 184 -5.80 -15.82 10.14
C ILE A 184 -7.21 -15.68 10.71
N GLN A 185 -7.45 -16.10 11.95
CA GLN A 185 -8.75 -15.95 12.61
C GLN A 185 -9.18 -14.49 12.72
N TYR A 186 -8.24 -13.59 13.05
CA TYR A 186 -8.49 -12.16 13.06
C TYR A 186 -8.90 -11.64 11.67
N LEU A 187 -8.14 -11.97 10.62
CA LEU A 187 -8.42 -11.52 9.25
C LEU A 187 -9.76 -12.06 8.75
N GLU A 188 -10.11 -13.32 9.06
CA GLU A 188 -11.41 -13.90 8.74
C GLU A 188 -12.56 -13.22 9.52
N SER A 189 -12.33 -12.81 10.76
CA SER A 189 -13.30 -12.02 11.53
C SER A 189 -13.53 -10.65 10.88
N MET A 190 -12.46 -9.97 10.45
CA MET A 190 -12.56 -8.70 9.73
C MET A 190 -13.34 -8.83 8.42
N LYS A 191 -13.10 -9.90 7.65
CA LYS A 191 -13.86 -10.19 6.42
C LYS A 191 -15.36 -10.36 6.67
N LYS A 192 -15.76 -11.07 7.74
CA LYS A 192 -17.18 -11.25 8.11
C LYS A 192 -17.86 -9.92 8.45
N ASN A 193 -17.13 -9.00 9.09
CA ASN A 193 -17.61 -7.65 9.39
C ASN A 193 -17.80 -6.79 8.12
N GLY A 194 -17.14 -7.18 7.03
CA GLY A 194 -17.28 -6.57 5.72
C GLY A 194 -16.15 -5.61 5.39
N ARG A 195 -15.72 -5.63 4.13
CA ARG A 195 -14.71 -4.72 3.61
C ARG A 195 -15.19 -3.26 3.63
N PRO A 196 -14.27 -2.30 3.85
CA PRO A 196 -14.52 -0.89 3.55
C PRO A 196 -14.83 -0.68 2.07
N ASP A 197 -15.64 0.35 1.78
CA ASP A 197 -15.90 0.84 0.42
C ASP A 197 -14.81 1.82 -0.04
N CYS A 198 -13.56 1.47 0.25
CA CYS A 198 -12.35 2.20 -0.12
C CYS A 198 -11.17 1.23 -0.16
N PHE A 199 -9.98 1.75 -0.44
CA PHE A 199 -8.73 1.00 -0.25
C PHE A 199 -8.61 0.56 1.21
N PHE A 200 -8.12 -0.64 1.44
CA PHE A 200 -7.75 -1.11 2.77
C PHE A 200 -6.67 -2.19 2.67
N VAL A 201 -5.91 -2.35 3.74
CA VAL A 201 -4.82 -3.31 3.82
C VAL A 201 -5.16 -4.44 4.78
N ALA A 202 -5.04 -5.68 4.31
CA ALA A 202 -4.93 -6.86 5.14
C ALA A 202 -3.44 -7.14 5.42
N GLY A 203 -3.00 -6.80 6.64
CA GLY A 203 -1.62 -7.07 7.07
C GLY A 203 -1.45 -8.52 7.47
N ILE A 204 -0.54 -9.24 6.80
CA ILE A 204 -0.24 -10.64 7.08
C ILE A 204 1.00 -10.82 7.96
N ASN A 205 1.40 -9.77 8.66
CA ASN A 205 2.60 -9.74 9.49
C ASN A 205 2.31 -10.32 10.86
N LEU A 206 3.21 -11.17 11.34
CA LEU A 206 3.28 -11.55 12.74
C LEU A 206 4.05 -10.47 13.49
N THR A 207 3.59 -10.15 14.70
CA THR A 207 4.24 -9.18 15.59
C THR A 207 4.88 -9.92 16.75
N GLU A 208 6.13 -9.62 17.08
CA GLU A 208 6.75 -10.02 18.34
C GLU A 208 6.25 -9.10 19.45
N ASN A 209 5.51 -9.64 20.40
CA ASN A 209 5.15 -8.96 21.64
C ASN A 209 6.11 -9.39 22.77
N LEU A 210 6.21 -8.58 23.83
CA LEU A 210 7.18 -8.75 24.92
C LEU A 210 7.19 -10.15 25.54
N GLU A 211 6.02 -10.79 25.64
CA GLU A 211 5.86 -12.16 26.15
C GLU A 211 6.57 -13.19 25.25
N TYR A 212 6.46 -13.08 23.92
CA TYR A 212 7.16 -13.95 22.98
C TYR A 212 8.67 -13.77 23.01
N ILE A 213 9.15 -12.52 23.14
CA ILE A 213 10.58 -12.19 23.25
C ILE A 213 11.18 -12.81 24.51
N LEU A 214 10.43 -12.81 25.62
CA LEU A 214 10.84 -13.41 26.88
C LEU A 214 10.83 -14.96 26.82
N GLU A 215 9.89 -15.56 26.11
CA GLU A 215 9.81 -17.03 25.93
C GLU A 215 10.82 -17.57 24.90
N HIS A 216 11.28 -16.75 23.96
CA HIS A 216 12.17 -17.16 22.87
C HIS A 216 13.42 -16.28 22.78
N PRO A 217 14.31 -16.27 23.81
CA PRO A 217 15.49 -15.39 23.84
C PRO A 217 16.52 -15.65 22.73
N PHE A 218 16.40 -16.79 22.02
CA PHE A 218 17.22 -17.15 20.85
C PHE A 218 16.39 -17.35 19.57
N GLY A 219 15.10 -16.97 19.58
CA GLY A 219 14.23 -16.94 18.41
C GLY A 219 14.53 -15.75 17.50
N SER A 220 14.20 -15.83 16.22
CA SER A 220 14.26 -14.68 15.31
C SER A 220 12.95 -14.55 14.53
N LEU A 221 12.48 -13.31 14.30
CA LEU A 221 11.39 -12.96 13.37
C LEU A 221 11.43 -13.78 12.08
N LYS A 222 12.63 -13.97 11.53
CA LYS A 222 12.85 -14.74 10.30
C LYS A 222 12.41 -16.20 10.44
N LYS A 223 12.68 -16.86 11.56
CA LYS A 223 12.29 -18.26 11.79
C LYS A 223 10.78 -18.42 11.97
N MET A 224 10.13 -17.45 12.63
CA MET A 224 8.67 -17.42 12.79
C MET A 224 7.95 -17.14 11.46
N ALA A 225 8.43 -16.15 10.72
CA ALA A 225 7.87 -15.82 9.41
C ALA A 225 7.94 -17.05 8.51
N LEU A 226 9.11 -17.70 8.41
CA LEU A 226 9.34 -18.87 7.56
C LEU A 226 8.44 -20.07 7.88
N SER A 227 8.17 -20.38 9.15
CA SER A 227 7.25 -21.48 9.52
C SER A 227 5.77 -21.16 9.21
N SER A 228 5.45 -19.88 9.11
CA SER A 228 4.10 -19.35 8.90
C SER A 228 3.75 -19.16 7.43
N LEU A 229 4.78 -19.00 6.58
CA LEU A 229 4.63 -18.77 5.14
C LEU A 229 3.70 -19.78 4.44
N PRO A 230 3.75 -21.11 4.67
CA PRO A 230 2.87 -22.04 3.95
C PRO A 230 1.39 -21.80 4.23
N PHE A 231 1.02 -21.53 5.48
CA PHE A 231 -0.37 -21.28 5.87
C PHE A 231 -0.85 -19.92 5.38
N LEU A 232 -0.01 -18.89 5.46
CA LEU A 232 -0.32 -17.57 4.91
C LEU A 232 -0.47 -17.62 3.38
N LYS A 233 0.38 -18.39 2.69
CA LYS A 233 0.29 -18.62 1.25
C LYS A 233 -1.02 -19.31 0.86
N LEU A 234 -1.42 -20.34 1.59
CA LEU A 234 -2.72 -21.00 1.41
C LEU A 234 -3.88 -20.03 1.64
N TRP A 235 -3.80 -19.21 2.69
CA TRP A 235 -4.81 -18.20 2.97
C TRP A 235 -4.92 -17.18 1.83
N ILE A 236 -3.80 -16.62 1.33
CA ILE A 236 -3.79 -15.69 0.19
C ILE A 236 -4.50 -16.30 -1.02
N LYS A 237 -4.14 -17.53 -1.38
CA LYS A 237 -4.71 -18.24 -2.53
C LYS A 237 -6.21 -18.50 -2.41
N GLN A 238 -6.81 -18.41 -1.23
CA GLN A 238 -8.25 -18.55 -1.02
C GLN A 238 -9.01 -17.23 -1.13
N GLN A 239 -8.32 -16.09 -1.15
CA GLN A 239 -8.97 -14.78 -1.20
C GLN A 239 -9.53 -14.47 -2.59
N TYR A 240 -10.48 -13.54 -2.61
CA TYR A 240 -11.10 -13.01 -3.81
C TYR A 240 -11.07 -11.48 -3.76
N PRO A 241 -10.62 -10.80 -4.82
CA PRO A 241 -10.87 -9.38 -5.01
C PRO A 241 -12.30 -9.13 -5.51
N GLY A 242 -12.72 -7.87 -5.48
CA GLY A 242 -14.04 -7.43 -5.94
C GLY A 242 -14.89 -6.70 -4.89
N PRO A 243 -16.14 -6.38 -5.24
CA PRO A 243 -17.04 -5.57 -4.41
C PRO A 243 -17.79 -6.39 -3.34
N LYS A 244 -17.67 -7.73 -3.33
CA LYS A 244 -18.38 -8.54 -2.34
C LYS A 244 -17.84 -8.25 -0.94
N ARG A 245 -18.72 -8.40 0.05
CA ARG A 245 -18.45 -8.08 1.46
C ARG A 245 -17.16 -8.69 2.02
N GLU A 246 -16.85 -9.93 1.66
CA GLU A 246 -15.69 -10.66 2.18
C GLU A 246 -14.44 -10.57 1.30
N CYS A 247 -14.49 -9.79 0.21
CA CYS A 247 -13.36 -9.62 -0.70
C CYS A 247 -12.23 -8.79 -0.07
N ILE A 248 -11.00 -9.07 -0.50
CA ILE A 248 -9.77 -8.40 -0.06
C ILE A 248 -9.24 -7.46 -1.14
N ASN A 249 -8.63 -6.35 -0.72
CA ASN A 249 -7.95 -5.40 -1.60
C ASN A 249 -6.42 -5.53 -1.51
N ILE A 250 -5.75 -4.76 -0.66
CA ILE A 250 -4.30 -4.80 -0.53
C ILE A 250 -3.91 -5.88 0.46
N ILE A 251 -2.96 -6.75 0.12
CA ILE A 251 -2.36 -7.71 1.06
C ILE A 251 -0.91 -7.29 1.29
N ALA A 252 -0.54 -6.96 2.53
CA ALA A 252 0.79 -6.46 2.88
C ALA A 252 1.53 -7.36 3.87
N GLY A 253 2.83 -7.61 3.61
CA GLY A 253 3.68 -8.53 4.36
C GLY A 253 5.09 -8.00 4.64
N ASP A 254 5.72 -8.40 5.76
CA ASP A 254 7.17 -8.24 6.01
C ASP A 254 7.98 -9.43 5.44
N PHE A 255 9.24 -9.19 5.06
CA PHE A 255 10.23 -10.22 4.64
C PHE A 255 9.84 -11.12 3.47
N ILE A 256 9.01 -10.60 2.58
CA ILE A 256 8.62 -11.35 1.41
C ILE A 256 9.64 -11.15 0.29
N GLY A 257 10.83 -11.69 0.52
CA GLY A 257 11.90 -11.84 -0.48
C GLY A 257 11.69 -13.04 -1.41
N ASN A 258 10.46 -13.55 -1.55
CA ASN A 258 10.13 -14.66 -2.44
C ASN A 258 9.08 -14.19 -3.45
N HIS A 259 9.49 -14.14 -4.72
CA HIS A 259 8.67 -13.87 -5.92
C HIS A 259 7.25 -14.49 -5.85
N ASP A 260 7.12 -15.64 -5.19
CA ASP A 260 5.87 -16.34 -4.91
C ASP A 260 4.73 -15.48 -4.35
N PHE A 261 4.97 -14.58 -3.39
CA PHE A 261 3.88 -13.83 -2.77
C PHE A 261 3.31 -12.77 -3.69
N VAL A 262 4.19 -11.96 -4.30
CA VAL A 262 3.76 -10.87 -5.20
C VAL A 262 2.95 -11.48 -6.34
N ASN A 263 3.46 -12.59 -6.91
CA ASN A 263 2.73 -13.37 -7.89
C ASN A 263 1.41 -13.92 -7.35
N ASP A 264 1.40 -14.55 -6.18
CA ASP A 264 0.17 -15.12 -5.61
C ASP A 264 -0.92 -14.07 -5.38
N VAL A 265 -0.56 -12.84 -4.98
CA VAL A 265 -1.51 -11.73 -4.80
C VAL A 265 -1.98 -11.17 -6.14
N ILE A 266 -1.09 -10.99 -7.12
CA ILE A 266 -1.43 -10.52 -8.48
C ILE A 266 -2.38 -11.51 -9.17
N GLU A 267 -2.10 -12.81 -9.05
CA GLU A 267 -2.87 -13.91 -9.66
C GLU A 267 -4.32 -13.95 -9.16
N LEU A 268 -4.61 -13.42 -7.96
CA LEU A 268 -5.99 -13.32 -7.47
C LEU A 268 -6.89 -12.47 -8.38
N ASN A 269 -6.34 -11.52 -9.13
CA ASN A 269 -7.11 -10.70 -10.07
C ASN A 269 -7.74 -11.53 -11.20
N LYS A 270 -7.20 -12.71 -11.52
CA LYS A 270 -7.82 -13.64 -12.49
C LYS A 270 -9.17 -14.19 -12.01
N LYS A 271 -9.48 -14.08 -10.71
CA LYS A 271 -10.75 -14.52 -10.13
C LYS A 271 -11.86 -13.47 -10.24
N ILE A 272 -11.55 -12.25 -10.69
CA ILE A 272 -12.56 -11.24 -10.99
C ILE A 272 -13.29 -11.72 -12.23
N ILE A 273 -14.52 -12.18 -12.04
CA ILE A 273 -15.44 -12.43 -13.14
C ILE A 273 -16.01 -11.05 -13.49
N PRO A 274 -15.68 -10.45 -14.65
CA PRO A 274 -16.34 -9.22 -15.05
C PRO A 274 -17.85 -9.49 -15.12
N PRO A 275 -18.71 -8.52 -14.76
CA PRO A 275 -20.12 -8.66 -15.05
C PRO A 275 -20.23 -8.94 -16.55
N LEU A 276 -20.68 -10.15 -16.91
CA LEU A 276 -21.04 -10.46 -18.27
C LEU A 276 -21.89 -9.30 -18.76
N HIS A 277 -21.50 -8.70 -19.90
CA HIS A 277 -22.37 -7.78 -20.61
C HIS A 277 -23.76 -8.38 -20.62
N TYR A 278 -24.67 -7.82 -19.82
CA TYR A 278 -26.08 -8.12 -19.88
C TYR A 278 -26.50 -7.60 -21.26
N TYR A 279 -26.41 -8.46 -22.29
CA TYR A 279 -27.24 -8.31 -23.47
C TYR A 279 -28.66 -8.48 -22.97
N GLY A 280 -29.30 -7.35 -22.67
CA GLY A 280 -30.69 -7.31 -22.27
C GLY A 280 -31.54 -7.89 -23.40
N ASN A 281 -32.11 -9.07 -23.17
CA ASN A 281 -33.39 -9.40 -23.78
C ASN A 281 -34.47 -8.77 -22.88
N GLU A 282 -34.68 -7.46 -23.07
CA GLU A 282 -35.92 -6.79 -22.68
C GLU A 282 -37.07 -7.30 -23.57
N THR A 283 -37.54 -8.53 -23.36
CA THR A 283 -38.79 -8.97 -24.00
C THR A 283 -39.65 -9.96 -23.22
N GLU A 284 -39.21 -10.51 -22.07
CA GLU A 284 -40.02 -11.54 -21.36
C GLU A 284 -40.66 -11.10 -20.03
N LEU A 285 -40.59 -9.82 -19.66
CA LEU A 285 -41.24 -9.31 -18.43
C LEU A 285 -42.54 -8.52 -18.68
N LYS A 286 -43.08 -8.50 -19.90
CA LYS A 286 -44.37 -7.85 -20.22
C LYS A 286 -45.58 -8.78 -20.29
N ASP A 287 -45.41 -10.11 -20.22
CA ASP A 287 -46.55 -11.04 -20.36
C ASP A 287 -47.11 -11.58 -19.03
N VAL A 288 -46.49 -11.29 -17.88
CA VAL A 288 -47.03 -11.75 -16.58
C VAL A 288 -47.99 -10.73 -15.94
N SER A 289 -48.08 -9.51 -16.47
CA SER A 289 -48.97 -8.44 -15.96
C SER A 289 -50.32 -8.33 -16.68
N ARG A 290 -50.64 -9.24 -17.62
CA ARG A 290 -51.94 -9.28 -18.34
C ARG A 290 -52.85 -10.46 -18.02
N LEU A 291 -52.47 -11.35 -17.10
CA LEU A 291 -53.30 -12.53 -16.73
C LEU A 291 -53.94 -12.44 -15.33
N SER A 292 -53.93 -11.27 -14.69
CA SER A 292 -54.61 -11.04 -13.39
C SER A 292 -55.76 -10.02 -13.46
N ALA A 293 -56.25 -9.68 -14.65
CA ALA A 293 -57.42 -8.81 -14.81
C ALA A 293 -58.27 -9.21 -16.03
N SER A 294 -58.95 -10.36 -15.93
CA SER A 294 -60.21 -10.68 -16.62
C SER A 294 -60.71 -12.05 -16.17
#